data_AF-J9XU62-F1
#
_entry.id   AF-J9XU62-F1
#
_cell.length_a   1.000
_cell.length_b   1.000
_cell.length_c   1.000
_cell.angle_alpha   90.00
_cell.angle_beta   90.00
_cell.angle_gamma   90.00
#
_symmetry.space_group_name_H-M   'P 1'
#
loop_
_entity.id
_entity.type
_entity.pdbx_description
1 polymer ?
#
loop_
_entity_poly.entity_id
_entity_poly.type
_entity_poly.pdbx_seq_one_letter_code
_entity_poly.pdbx_strand_id
1 'polypeptide(L)'
;LALILAMIMWAPFPMPTPQSDITMSILFILAVSSLTVYTILGSGWASNSKYALIGSLRAVAQTISYEVTMALIILCSIFLAGGFTLSIFNVTQQHLWLLLPLWPLALMWYITTLAETNRAPFDLTEGESELVSGFNVEYASGPFALFFLAEYANILMMNTLSTILFLGAAMLMKTFSTIFLMLKASSMSIYFLWIRASYPRFRYDQLMHLAWKNFLPITIAATMIFISMPTSTLISPPMM
;
A
#
# COMPACT_ATOMS: atom_id res chain seq x y z
N LEU A 1 -1.01 3.73 -19.31
CA LEU A 1 0.08 3.78 -18.31
C LEU A 1 -0.36 3.20 -16.95
N ALA A 2 -1.49 3.65 -16.38
CA ALA A 2 -1.98 3.19 -15.07
C ALA A 2 -2.01 1.65 -14.95
N LEU A 3 -2.65 0.96 -15.90
CA LEU A 3 -2.70 -0.50 -15.90
C LEU A 3 -1.32 -1.17 -16.02
N ILE A 4 -0.42 -0.58 -16.82
CA ILE A 4 0.93 -1.12 -17.03
C ILE A 4 1.70 -1.08 -15.71
N LEU A 5 1.66 0.06 -15.00
CA LEU A 5 2.29 0.21 -13.69
C LEU A 5 1.68 -0.76 -12.67
N ALA A 6 0.35 -0.85 -12.61
CA ALA A 6 -0.36 -1.75 -11.71
C ALA A 6 0.05 -3.22 -11.91
N MET A 7 0.23 -3.66 -13.16
CA MET A 7 0.65 -5.03 -13.48
C MET A 7 2.14 -5.29 -13.23
N ILE A 8 3.01 -4.31 -13.50
CA ILE A 8 4.47 -4.45 -13.27
C ILE A 8 4.77 -4.68 -11.78
N MET A 9 4.00 -4.07 -10.88
CA MET A 9 4.21 -4.24 -9.45
C MET A 9 4.00 -5.69 -8.96
N TRP A 10 3.35 -6.57 -9.73
CA TRP A 10 3.15 -7.97 -9.35
C TRP A 10 4.41 -8.85 -9.49
N ALA A 11 5.38 -8.45 -10.32
CA ALA A 11 6.56 -9.26 -10.65
C ALA A 11 7.41 -9.73 -9.44
N PRO A 12 7.69 -8.89 -8.41
CA PRO A 12 8.51 -9.30 -7.26
C PRO A 12 7.75 -10.10 -6.18
N PHE A 13 6.45 -10.34 -6.31
CA PHE A 13 5.68 -10.99 -5.25
C PHE A 13 6.00 -12.48 -5.09
N PRO A 14 6.42 -12.96 -3.90
CA PRO A 14 6.73 -14.38 -3.67
C PRO A 14 5.46 -15.22 -3.60
N MET A 15 5.14 -15.94 -4.68
CA MET A 15 3.96 -16.82 -4.77
C MET A 15 4.29 -18.19 -5.40
N PRO A 16 5.01 -19.12 -4.74
CA PRO A 16 5.84 -19.01 -3.53
C PRO A 16 7.26 -18.53 -3.83
N THR A 17 7.67 -18.65 -5.10
CA THR A 17 8.83 -18.00 -5.69
C THR A 17 8.33 -16.78 -6.48
N PRO A 18 9.03 -15.64 -6.44
CA PRO A 18 8.64 -14.51 -7.25
C PRO A 18 8.92 -14.75 -8.73
N GLN A 19 8.23 -14.01 -9.59
CA GLN A 19 8.48 -14.09 -11.04
C GLN A 19 9.84 -13.49 -11.40
N SER A 20 10.21 -12.39 -10.74
CA SER A 20 11.53 -11.78 -10.82
C SER A 20 12.13 -11.64 -9.41
N ASP A 21 13.18 -12.41 -9.14
CA ASP A 21 13.97 -12.30 -7.90
C ASP A 21 14.83 -11.02 -7.93
N ILE A 22 14.24 -9.91 -7.47
CA ILE A 22 14.92 -8.62 -7.34
C ILE A 22 15.43 -8.46 -5.91
N THR A 23 16.74 -8.20 -5.74
CA THR A 23 17.37 -8.01 -4.42
C THR A 23 16.75 -6.86 -3.62
N MET A 24 16.30 -5.81 -4.30
CA MET A 24 15.64 -4.64 -3.71
C MET A 24 14.14 -4.59 -4.03
N SER A 25 13.45 -5.72 -3.91
CA SER A 25 12.02 -5.85 -4.28
C SER A 25 11.09 -4.83 -3.61
N ILE A 26 11.32 -4.50 -2.33
CA ILE A 26 10.46 -3.56 -1.61
C ILE A 26 10.65 -2.13 -2.12
N LEU A 27 11.90 -1.71 -2.37
CA LEU A 27 12.20 -0.40 -2.97
C LEU A 27 11.64 -0.30 -4.38
N PHE A 28 11.64 -1.41 -5.13
CA PHE A 28 11.01 -1.45 -6.45
C PHE A 28 9.50 -1.18 -6.37
N ILE A 29 8.79 -1.82 -5.42
CA ILE A 29 7.35 -1.57 -5.23
C ILE A 29 7.10 -0.11 -4.84
N LEU A 30 7.87 0.44 -3.91
CA LEU A 30 7.76 1.85 -3.52
C LEU A 30 8.01 2.78 -4.71
N ALA A 31 9.06 2.53 -5.49
CA ALA A 31 9.36 3.32 -6.68
C ALA A 31 8.20 3.29 -7.68
N VAL A 32 7.68 2.11 -8.03
CA VAL A 32 6.58 2.00 -8.99
C VAL A 32 5.28 2.60 -8.43
N SER A 33 5.02 2.48 -7.12
CA SER A 33 3.87 3.13 -6.47
C SER A 33 3.91 4.65 -6.63
N SER A 34 5.08 5.28 -6.44
CA SER A 34 5.27 6.72 -6.67
C SER A 34 5.01 7.14 -8.12
N LEU A 35 5.29 6.25 -9.08
CA LEU A 35 5.02 6.50 -10.50
C LEU A 35 3.51 6.50 -10.82
N THR A 36 2.67 5.82 -10.05
CA THR A 36 1.22 5.77 -10.30
C THR A 36 0.57 7.15 -10.17
N VAL A 37 1.14 8.03 -9.33
CA VAL A 37 0.68 9.40 -9.11
C VAL A 37 0.67 10.22 -10.41
N TYR A 38 1.65 10.02 -11.28
CA TYR A 38 1.71 10.71 -12.58
C TYR A 38 0.57 10.32 -13.51
N THR A 39 0.00 9.11 -13.35
CA THR A 39 -1.14 8.70 -14.17
C THR A 39 -2.41 9.44 -13.81
N ILE A 40 -2.61 9.74 -12.53
CA ILE A 40 -3.74 10.51 -12.02
C ILE A 40 -3.57 12.00 -12.36
N LEU A 41 -2.35 12.54 -12.21
CA LEU A 41 -2.07 13.93 -12.58
C LEU A 41 -2.24 14.15 -14.09
N GLY A 42 -1.66 13.25 -14.89
CA GLY A 42 -1.71 13.34 -16.35
C GLY A 42 -3.14 13.24 -16.89
N SER A 43 -3.99 12.42 -16.27
CA SER A 43 -5.39 12.28 -16.69
C SER A 43 -6.21 13.53 -16.36
N GLY A 44 -6.06 14.07 -15.16
CA GLY A 44 -6.75 15.31 -14.76
C GLY A 44 -6.30 16.51 -15.60
N TRP A 45 -5.01 16.64 -15.90
CA TRP A 45 -4.52 17.74 -16.72
C TRP A 45 -4.93 17.63 -18.20
N ALA A 46 -4.90 16.42 -18.77
CA ALA A 46 -5.28 16.19 -20.17
C ALA A 46 -6.76 16.45 -20.46
N SER A 47 -7.63 16.27 -19.46
CA SER A 47 -9.07 16.53 -19.59
C SER A 47 -9.42 18.02 -19.76
N ASN A 48 -8.57 18.95 -19.33
CA ASN A 48 -8.84 20.39 -19.51
C ASN A 48 -10.18 20.88 -18.87
N SER A 49 -10.77 20.13 -17.92
CA SER A 49 -11.83 20.64 -17.04
C SER A 49 -11.31 21.03 -15.67
N LYS A 50 -11.86 22.13 -15.15
CA LYS A 50 -11.45 22.67 -13.84
C LYS A 50 -11.68 21.67 -12.70
N TYR A 51 -12.80 20.93 -12.73
CA TYR A 51 -13.13 19.96 -11.69
C TYR A 51 -12.21 18.74 -11.71
N ALA A 52 -11.89 18.22 -12.90
CA ALA A 52 -10.97 17.09 -13.03
C ALA A 52 -9.55 17.46 -12.60
N LEU A 53 -9.09 18.68 -12.91
CA LEU A 53 -7.79 19.18 -12.44
C LEU A 53 -7.75 19.35 -10.91
N ILE A 54 -8.82 19.85 -10.28
CA ILE A 54 -8.88 19.97 -8.82
C ILE A 54 -8.91 18.58 -8.17
N GLY A 55 -9.64 17.63 -8.75
CA GLY A 55 -9.68 16.24 -8.29
C GLY A 55 -8.32 15.55 -8.37
N SER A 56 -7.59 15.72 -9.49
CA SER A 56 -6.26 15.14 -9.64
C SER A 56 -5.23 15.78 -8.70
N LEU A 57 -5.28 17.09 -8.46
CA LEU A 57 -4.40 17.74 -7.50
C LEU A 57 -4.65 17.27 -6.06
N ARG A 58 -5.90 17.05 -5.65
CA ARG A 58 -6.24 16.47 -4.35
C ARG A 58 -5.73 15.04 -4.21
N ALA A 59 -5.90 14.23 -5.27
CA ALA A 59 -5.39 12.87 -5.34
C ALA A 59 -3.87 12.82 -5.14
N VAL A 60 -3.14 13.64 -5.91
CA VAL A 60 -1.68 13.71 -5.88
C VAL A 60 -1.18 14.12 -4.50
N ALA A 61 -1.81 15.12 -3.88
CA ALA A 61 -1.44 15.55 -2.53
C ALA A 61 -1.69 14.45 -1.48
N GLN A 62 -2.80 13.70 -1.62
CA GLN A 62 -3.12 12.56 -0.77
C GLN A 62 -2.08 11.45 -0.92
N THR A 63 -1.82 10.98 -2.15
CA THR A 63 -0.88 9.87 -2.39
C THR A 63 0.51 10.20 -1.87
N ILE A 64 1.05 11.38 -2.16
CA ILE A 64 2.38 11.80 -1.69
C ILE A 64 2.44 11.86 -0.16
N SER A 65 1.39 12.36 0.50
CA SER A 65 1.37 12.48 1.96
C SER A 65 1.42 11.11 2.66
N TYR A 66 0.72 10.12 2.12
CA TYR A 66 0.69 8.78 2.69
C TYR A 66 1.89 7.93 2.30
N GLU A 67 2.50 8.19 1.15
CA GLU A 67 3.72 7.53 0.71
C GLU A 67 4.87 7.71 1.71
N VAL A 68 5.01 8.91 2.28
CA VAL A 68 6.01 9.19 3.33
C VAL A 68 5.79 8.30 4.55
N THR A 69 4.56 8.21 5.04
CA THR A 69 4.24 7.35 6.20
C THR A 69 4.40 5.87 5.88
N MET A 70 4.05 5.47 4.66
CA MET A 70 4.16 4.10 4.17
C MET A 70 5.62 3.63 4.12
N ALA A 71 6.51 4.45 3.54
CA ALA A 71 7.94 4.17 3.46
C ALA A 71 8.57 4.00 4.86
N LEU A 72 8.18 4.84 5.83
CA LEU A 72 8.66 4.75 7.21
C LEU A 72 8.17 3.47 7.91
N ILE A 73 6.91 3.07 7.70
CA ILE A 73 6.37 1.83 8.28
C ILE A 73 7.06 0.60 7.69
N ILE A 74 7.26 0.57 6.38
CA ILE A 74 8.04 -0.48 5.71
C ILE A 74 9.45 -0.54 6.28
N LEU A 75 10.10 0.61 6.49
CA LEU A 75 11.45 0.66 7.05
C LEU A 75 11.51 0.00 8.44
N CYS A 76 10.53 0.24 9.32
CA CYS A 76 10.42 -0.47 10.60
C CYS A 76 10.34 -1.99 10.43
N SER A 77 9.56 -2.45 9.44
CA SER A 77 9.44 -3.88 9.15
C SER A 77 10.75 -4.49 8.61
N ILE A 78 11.52 -3.73 7.83
CA ILE A 78 12.82 -4.15 7.29
C ILE A 78 13.85 -4.29 8.41
N PHE A 79 13.86 -3.41 9.41
CA PHE A 79 14.78 -3.53 10.55
C PHE A 79 14.59 -4.82 11.34
N LEU A 80 13.37 -5.36 11.40
CA LEU A 80 13.13 -6.68 12.00
C LEU A 80 13.45 -7.83 11.05
N ALA A 81 13.26 -7.63 9.74
CA ALA A 81 13.45 -8.67 8.74
C ALA A 81 14.93 -8.90 8.36
N GLY A 82 15.74 -7.84 8.32
CA GLY A 82 17.18 -7.89 7.98
C GLY A 82 17.50 -7.71 6.49
N GLY A 83 16.51 -7.52 5.62
CA GLY A 83 16.75 -7.31 4.17
C GLY A 83 15.56 -6.73 3.41
N PHE A 84 15.81 -6.36 2.14
CA PHE A 84 14.84 -5.70 1.25
C PHE A 84 14.11 -6.67 0.28
N THR A 85 14.44 -7.96 0.32
CA THR A 85 13.76 -8.97 -0.49
C THR A 85 12.46 -9.41 0.20
N LEU A 86 11.36 -9.49 -0.55
CA LEU A 86 10.08 -9.96 -0.05
C LEU A 86 10.12 -11.44 0.37
N SER A 87 11.05 -12.22 -0.18
CA SER A 87 11.25 -13.62 0.20
C SER A 87 11.79 -13.77 1.64
N ILE A 88 12.56 -12.81 2.15
CA ILE A 88 13.04 -12.82 3.55
C ILE A 88 11.87 -12.71 4.55
N PHE A 89 10.79 -12.00 4.21
CA PHE A 89 9.61 -11.88 5.08
C PHE A 89 8.96 -13.25 5.36
N ASN A 90 9.03 -14.18 4.41
CA ASN A 90 8.57 -15.55 4.63
C ASN A 90 9.45 -16.33 5.61
N VAL A 91 10.76 -16.06 5.65
CA VAL A 91 11.71 -16.70 6.58
C VAL A 91 11.57 -16.12 7.98
N THR A 92 11.49 -14.80 8.09
CA THR A 92 11.41 -14.09 9.38
C THR A 92 10.12 -14.40 10.15
N GLN A 93 9.03 -14.68 9.43
CA GLN A 93 7.71 -14.95 10.01
C GLN A 93 7.43 -16.44 10.26
N GLN A 94 8.45 -17.31 10.23
CA GLN A 94 8.28 -18.76 10.47
C GLN A 94 7.76 -19.06 11.89
N HIS A 95 8.24 -18.35 12.90
CA HIS A 95 7.90 -18.60 14.30
C HIS A 95 6.74 -17.74 14.79
N LEU A 96 6.76 -16.45 14.47
CA LEU A 96 5.79 -15.46 14.90
C LEU A 96 5.45 -14.53 13.74
N TRP A 97 4.17 -14.21 13.58
CA TRP A 97 3.75 -13.21 12.60
C TRP A 97 4.26 -11.84 13.00
N LEU A 98 4.74 -11.07 12.02
CA LEU A 98 5.26 -9.71 12.23
C LEU A 98 4.16 -8.75 12.72
N LEU A 99 2.88 -9.11 12.53
CA LEU A 99 1.74 -8.40 13.09
C LEU A 99 1.79 -8.25 14.61
N LEU A 100 2.32 -9.23 15.36
CA LEU A 100 2.37 -9.17 16.82
C LEU A 100 3.36 -8.11 17.33
N PRO A 101 4.65 -8.11 16.94
CA PRO A 101 5.59 -7.08 17.38
C PRO A 101 5.28 -5.70 16.81
N LEU A 102 4.72 -5.63 15.58
CA LEU A 102 4.42 -4.38 14.89
C LEU A 102 2.93 -4.00 14.93
N TRP A 103 2.15 -4.46 15.90
CA TRP A 103 0.69 -4.29 15.86
C TRP A 103 0.20 -2.84 15.64
N PRO A 104 0.80 -1.77 16.22
CA PRO A 104 0.33 -0.40 15.98
C PRO A 104 0.72 0.08 14.57
N LEU A 105 1.91 -0.33 14.11
CA LEU A 105 2.40 -0.04 12.76
C LEU A 105 1.61 -0.79 11.70
N ALA A 106 1.16 -2.03 11.98
CA ALA A 106 0.34 -2.82 11.07
C ALA A 106 -1.06 -2.20 10.89
N LEU A 107 -1.65 -1.65 11.96
CA LEU A 107 -2.90 -0.90 11.87
C LEU A 107 -2.74 0.40 11.07
N MET A 108 -1.68 1.17 11.36
CA MET A 108 -1.38 2.38 10.58
C MET A 108 -1.11 2.04 9.11
N TRP A 109 -0.34 0.98 8.84
CA TRP A 109 -0.07 0.46 7.50
C TRP A 109 -1.38 0.23 6.73
N TYR A 110 -2.30 -0.50 7.35
CA TYR A 110 -3.56 -0.83 6.70
C TYR A 110 -4.43 0.40 6.39
N ILE A 111 -4.39 1.43 7.25
CA ILE A 111 -5.04 2.72 6.97
C ILE A 111 -4.32 3.47 5.85
N THR A 112 -2.98 3.42 5.80
CA THR A 112 -2.20 4.07 4.74
C THR A 112 -2.43 3.43 3.37
N THR A 113 -2.57 2.10 3.28
CA THR A 113 -2.86 1.41 2.02
C THR A 113 -4.29 1.67 1.52
N LEU A 114 -5.26 1.82 2.43
CA LEU A 114 -6.60 2.30 2.09
C LEU A 114 -6.55 3.72 1.50
N ALA A 115 -5.74 4.60 2.09
CA ALA A 115 -5.61 5.97 1.62
C ALA A 115 -4.87 6.09 0.28
N GLU A 116 -3.85 5.26 0.03
CA GLU A 116 -3.12 5.27 -1.24
C GLU A 116 -3.97 4.73 -2.41
N THR A 117 -4.80 3.72 -2.15
CA THR A 117 -5.72 3.16 -3.16
C THR A 117 -6.95 4.04 -3.40
N ASN A 118 -7.01 5.24 -2.80
CA ASN A 118 -8.11 6.21 -2.93
C ASN A 118 -9.50 5.61 -2.65
N ARG A 119 -9.61 4.62 -1.76
CA ARG A 119 -10.88 3.97 -1.43
C ARG A 119 -11.54 4.59 -0.21
N ALA A 120 -12.87 4.52 -0.17
CA ALA A 120 -13.67 5.01 0.94
C ALA A 120 -13.21 4.33 2.25
N PRO A 121 -12.97 5.09 3.33
CA PRO A 121 -13.42 6.47 3.58
C PRO A 121 -12.53 7.60 3.01
N PHE A 122 -11.42 7.29 2.33
CA PHE A 122 -10.46 8.25 1.75
C PHE A 122 -10.64 8.47 0.24
N ASP A 123 -11.83 8.18 -0.28
CA ASP A 123 -12.20 8.37 -1.68
C ASP A 123 -12.60 9.84 -1.94
N LEU A 124 -11.57 10.71 -2.01
CA LEU A 124 -11.70 12.13 -2.31
C LEU A 124 -11.46 12.45 -3.79
N THR A 125 -10.88 11.50 -4.51
CA THR A 125 -10.46 11.65 -5.91
C THR A 125 -11.62 11.45 -6.86
N GLU A 126 -12.60 10.62 -6.49
CA GLU A 126 -13.81 10.35 -7.26
C GLU A 126 -15.06 10.97 -6.63
N GLY A 127 -14.92 11.72 -5.53
CA GLY A 127 -16.00 12.21 -4.68
C GLY A 127 -17.21 12.74 -5.45
N GLU A 128 -18.19 11.87 -5.69
CA GLU A 128 -19.35 12.13 -6.56
C GLU A 128 -20.16 13.36 -6.10
N SER A 129 -20.19 13.59 -4.78
CA SER A 129 -20.88 14.72 -4.15
C SER A 129 -20.18 16.07 -4.36
N GLU A 130 -18.87 16.07 -4.59
CA GLU A 130 -18.06 17.30 -4.69
C GLU A 130 -17.56 17.56 -6.12
N LEU A 131 -17.30 16.51 -6.89
CA LEU A 131 -16.58 16.59 -8.15
C LEU A 131 -17.26 15.82 -9.30
N VAL A 132 -18.49 15.32 -9.11
CA VAL A 132 -19.35 14.60 -10.09
C VAL A 132 -18.77 13.26 -10.57
N SER A 133 -17.44 13.14 -10.72
CA SER A 133 -16.63 11.91 -10.79
C SER A 133 -15.11 12.19 -10.85
N GLY A 134 -14.66 13.40 -10.50
CA GLY A 134 -13.24 13.71 -10.32
C GLY A 134 -12.40 13.71 -11.59
N PHE A 135 -11.28 12.98 -11.58
CA PHE A 135 -10.32 12.93 -12.70
C PHE A 135 -10.78 12.09 -13.90
N ASN A 136 -11.86 11.31 -13.73
CA ASN A 136 -12.39 10.40 -14.75
C ASN A 136 -13.58 10.97 -15.55
N VAL A 137 -13.98 12.22 -15.27
CA VAL A 137 -15.22 12.84 -15.80
C VAL A 137 -15.32 12.78 -17.33
N GLU A 138 -14.21 12.91 -18.03
CA GLU A 138 -14.18 13.05 -19.50
C GLU A 138 -13.77 11.79 -20.25
N TYR A 139 -13.40 10.73 -19.53
CA TYR A 139 -12.96 9.51 -20.17
C TYR A 139 -14.16 8.66 -20.61
N ALA A 140 -14.20 8.35 -21.91
CA ALA A 140 -15.15 7.41 -22.48
C ALA A 140 -14.94 5.98 -21.91
N SER A 141 -15.92 5.10 -22.16
CA SER A 141 -16.02 3.76 -21.55
C SER A 141 -14.74 2.92 -21.61
N GLY A 142 -13.99 2.94 -22.72
CA GLY A 142 -12.74 2.18 -22.88
C GLY A 142 -11.63 2.62 -21.91
N PRO A 143 -11.10 3.85 -22.04
CA PRO A 143 -10.12 4.40 -21.12
C PRO A 143 -10.57 4.41 -19.65
N PHE A 144 -11.86 4.64 -19.40
CA PHE A 144 -12.46 4.54 -18.07
C PHE A 144 -12.30 3.13 -17.48
N ALA A 145 -12.62 2.08 -18.24
CA ALA A 145 -12.48 0.70 -17.77
C ALA A 145 -11.02 0.36 -17.39
N LEU A 146 -10.03 0.94 -18.08
CA LEU A 146 -8.62 0.74 -17.76
C LEU A 146 -8.23 1.36 -16.41
N PHE A 147 -8.83 2.49 -16.01
CA PHE A 147 -8.60 3.09 -14.69
C PHE A 147 -9.17 2.22 -13.57
N PHE A 148 -10.41 1.75 -13.71
CA PHE A 148 -10.99 0.84 -12.71
C PHE A 148 -10.20 -0.45 -12.58
N LEU A 149 -9.78 -1.04 -13.70
CA LEU A 149 -9.00 -2.27 -13.66
C LEU A 149 -7.63 -2.04 -12.98
N ALA A 150 -6.99 -0.90 -13.24
CA ALA A 150 -5.76 -0.52 -12.55
C ALA A 150 -5.96 -0.29 -11.04
N GLU A 151 -7.04 0.40 -10.65
CA GLU A 151 -7.36 0.64 -9.24
C GLU A 151 -7.62 -0.66 -8.49
N TYR A 152 -8.43 -1.57 -9.05
CA TYR A 152 -8.67 -2.89 -8.43
C TYR A 152 -7.42 -3.77 -8.41
N ALA A 153 -6.58 -3.71 -9.44
CA ALA A 153 -5.29 -4.39 -9.43
C ALA A 153 -4.40 -3.87 -8.29
N ASN A 154 -4.35 -2.56 -8.06
CA ASN A 154 -3.61 -1.95 -6.94
C ASN A 154 -4.19 -2.35 -5.58
N ILE A 155 -5.52 -2.46 -5.44
CA ILE A 155 -6.16 -2.91 -4.18
C ILE A 155 -5.76 -4.35 -3.86
N LEU A 156 -5.85 -5.25 -4.83
CA LEU A 156 -5.45 -6.65 -4.61
C LEU A 156 -3.97 -6.74 -4.28
N MET A 157 -3.14 -5.99 -4.99
CA MET A 157 -1.70 -5.95 -4.79
C MET A 157 -1.28 -5.37 -3.43
N MET A 158 -1.90 -4.29 -2.96
CA MET A 158 -1.60 -3.72 -1.63
C MET A 158 -2.03 -4.67 -0.52
N ASN A 159 -3.13 -5.41 -0.72
CA ASN A 159 -3.55 -6.45 0.21
C ASN A 159 -2.57 -7.64 0.21
N THR A 160 -2.08 -8.10 -0.94
CA THR A 160 -1.04 -9.14 -0.98
C THR A 160 0.27 -8.66 -0.35
N LEU A 161 0.63 -7.38 -0.50
CA LEU A 161 1.79 -6.79 0.15
C LEU A 161 1.62 -6.80 1.67
N SER A 162 0.45 -6.39 2.17
CA SER A 162 0.14 -6.40 3.60
C SER A 162 0.22 -7.80 4.22
N THR A 163 -0.21 -8.82 3.48
CA THR A 163 -0.17 -10.20 4.00
C THR A 163 1.24 -10.76 4.04
N ILE A 164 2.10 -10.43 3.07
CA ILE A 164 3.51 -10.81 3.09
C ILE A 164 4.25 -10.07 4.22
N LEU A 165 3.99 -8.78 4.38
CA LEU A 165 4.68 -7.97 5.40
C LEU A 165 4.30 -8.33 6.84
N PHE A 166 3.05 -8.73 7.11
CA PHE A 166 2.59 -8.90 8.49
C PHE A 166 2.05 -10.29 8.86
N LEU A 167 1.42 -11.00 7.92
CA LEU A 167 0.60 -12.17 8.22
C LEU A 167 1.16 -13.51 7.72
N GLY A 168 2.32 -13.54 7.05
CA GLY A 168 3.14 -14.71 6.75
C GLY A 168 2.43 -15.88 6.07
N ALA A 169 2.81 -16.21 4.84
CA ALA A 169 2.20 -17.33 4.12
C ALA A 169 2.98 -18.65 4.20
N ALA A 170 4.25 -18.60 4.63
CA ALA A 170 5.14 -19.74 4.53
C ALA A 170 4.81 -20.84 5.54
N MET A 171 4.27 -21.95 5.02
CA MET A 171 4.25 -23.24 5.68
C MET A 171 5.39 -24.13 5.18
N LEU A 172 5.66 -25.22 5.89
CA LEU A 172 6.69 -26.21 5.55
C LEU A 172 6.57 -26.75 4.10
N MET A 173 5.35 -26.78 3.54
CA MET A 173 5.11 -27.16 2.14
C MET A 173 4.86 -25.94 1.24
N LYS A 174 5.76 -25.75 0.26
CA LYS A 174 5.68 -24.68 -0.75
C LYS A 174 4.37 -24.68 -1.56
N THR A 175 3.80 -25.86 -1.83
CA THR A 175 2.58 -26.01 -2.64
C THR A 175 1.35 -25.38 -2.00
N PHE A 176 1.19 -25.48 -0.68
CA PHE A 176 0.05 -24.91 0.03
C PHE A 176 0.26 -23.42 0.38
N SER A 177 1.50 -22.94 0.37
CA SER A 177 1.80 -21.56 0.76
C SER A 177 1.11 -20.52 -0.14
N THR A 178 0.94 -20.80 -1.43
CA THR A 178 0.19 -19.91 -2.35
C THR A 178 -1.28 -19.83 -2.02
N ILE A 179 -1.92 -20.97 -1.72
CA ILE A 179 -3.33 -21.03 -1.35
C ILE A 179 -3.56 -20.25 -0.05
N PHE A 180 -2.70 -20.43 0.96
CA PHE A 180 -2.80 -19.67 2.21
C PHE A 180 -2.55 -18.18 2.02
N LEU A 181 -1.56 -17.79 1.20
CA LEU A 181 -1.32 -16.39 0.88
C LEU A 181 -2.56 -15.76 0.25
N MET A 182 -3.16 -16.43 -0.74
CA MET A 182 -4.34 -15.92 -1.44
C MET A 182 -5.58 -15.89 -0.55
N LEU A 183 -5.77 -16.85 0.35
CA LEU A 183 -6.85 -16.83 1.34
C LEU A 183 -6.70 -15.69 2.35
N LYS A 184 -5.46 -15.42 2.81
CA LYS A 184 -5.18 -14.28 3.69
C LYS A 184 -5.33 -12.94 2.95
N ALA A 185 -4.91 -12.88 1.68
CA ALA A 185 -5.03 -11.66 0.89
C ALA A 185 -6.49 -11.36 0.56
N SER A 186 -7.30 -12.39 0.26
CA SER A 186 -8.73 -12.24 0.04
C SER A 186 -9.48 -11.89 1.32
N SER A 187 -9.07 -12.38 2.49
CA SER A 187 -9.67 -11.93 3.75
C SER A 187 -9.37 -10.45 4.04
N MET A 188 -8.15 -9.98 3.74
CA MET A 188 -7.81 -8.55 3.85
C MET A 188 -8.59 -7.68 2.85
N SER A 189 -8.85 -8.17 1.64
CA SER A 189 -9.67 -7.43 0.67
C SER A 189 -11.16 -7.42 1.02
N ILE A 190 -11.68 -8.47 1.68
CA ILE A 190 -13.02 -8.44 2.28
C ILE A 190 -13.10 -7.36 3.36
N TYR A 191 -12.03 -7.17 4.15
CA TYR A 191 -11.98 -6.08 5.13
C TYR A 191 -11.98 -4.68 4.45
N PHE A 192 -11.31 -4.50 3.29
CA PHE A 192 -11.43 -3.28 2.46
C PHE A 192 -12.89 -2.99 2.10
N LEU A 193 -13.62 -4.01 1.64
CA LEU A 193 -15.03 -3.88 1.27
C LEU A 193 -15.92 -3.57 2.48
N TRP A 194 -15.64 -4.19 3.62
CA TRP A 194 -16.41 -3.95 4.85
C TRP A 194 -16.21 -2.53 5.39
N ILE A 195 -14.99 -2.01 5.33
CA ILE A 195 -14.68 -0.62 5.73
C ILE A 195 -15.42 0.37 4.85
N ARG A 196 -15.42 0.15 3.53
CA ARG A 196 -16.18 0.97 2.58
C ARG A 196 -17.67 1.02 2.92
N ALA A 197 -18.24 -0.10 3.38
CA ALA A 197 -19.66 -0.18 3.70
C ALA A 197 -20.03 0.44 5.07
N SER A 198 -19.06 0.63 5.97
CA SER A 198 -19.32 1.00 7.37
C SER A 198 -18.99 2.45 7.70
N TYR A 199 -17.97 3.04 7.08
CA TYR A 199 -17.48 4.37 7.45
C TYR A 199 -17.91 5.48 6.47
N PRO A 200 -18.26 6.68 6.97
CA PRO A 200 -18.49 7.85 6.13
C PRO A 200 -17.17 8.38 5.56
N ARG A 201 -17.25 9.15 4.47
CA ARG A 201 -16.08 9.79 3.84
C ARG A 201 -15.47 10.85 4.76
N PHE A 202 -14.14 10.91 4.80
CA PHE A 202 -13.40 11.97 5.49
C PHE A 202 -13.30 13.23 4.64
N ARG A 203 -13.29 14.39 5.28
CA ARG A 203 -12.93 15.64 4.62
C ARG A 203 -11.42 15.68 4.35
N TYR A 204 -11.02 16.29 3.23
CA TYR A 204 -9.60 16.44 2.83
C TYR A 204 -8.70 16.98 3.96
N ASP A 205 -9.15 18.03 4.66
CA ASP A 205 -8.36 18.64 5.73
C ASP A 205 -8.11 17.67 6.90
N GLN A 206 -9.10 16.83 7.22
CA GLN A 206 -8.99 15.83 8.29
C GLN A 206 -8.06 14.69 7.90
N LEU A 207 -8.11 14.27 6.63
CA LEU A 207 -7.21 13.29 6.05
C LEU A 207 -5.74 13.78 6.13
N MET A 208 -5.48 15.02 5.72
CA MET A 208 -4.13 15.61 5.79
C MET A 208 -3.68 15.77 7.26
N HIS A 209 -4.58 16.15 8.17
CA HIS A 209 -4.27 16.21 9.59
C HIS A 209 -3.91 14.83 10.16
N LEU A 210 -4.61 13.77 9.74
CA LEU A 210 -4.32 12.39 10.15
C LEU A 210 -2.90 11.99 9.74
N ALA A 211 -2.54 12.20 8.47
CA ALA A 211 -1.23 11.82 7.95
C ALA A 211 -0.10 12.61 8.65
N TRP A 212 -0.20 13.93 8.70
CA TRP A 212 0.90 14.80 9.12
C TRP A 212 1.04 14.97 10.62
N LYS A 213 -0.06 15.03 11.37
CA LYS A 213 -0.02 15.31 12.81
C LYS A 213 -0.18 14.07 13.68
N ASN A 214 -0.80 13.00 13.16
CA ASN A 214 -0.97 11.77 13.93
C ASN A 214 0.02 10.70 13.47
N PHE A 215 -0.05 10.28 12.20
CA PHE A 215 0.77 9.15 11.73
C PHE A 215 2.25 9.48 11.70
N LEU A 216 2.64 10.60 11.10
CA LEU A 216 4.05 10.94 10.92
C LEU A 216 4.85 11.04 12.24
N PRO A 217 4.38 11.70 13.31
CA PRO A 217 5.11 11.71 14.58
C PRO A 217 5.24 10.32 15.21
N ILE A 218 4.19 9.49 15.12
CA ILE A 218 4.19 8.13 15.68
C ILE A 218 5.15 7.23 14.88
N THR A 219 5.14 7.32 13.55
CA THR A 219 6.04 6.51 12.71
C THR A 219 7.50 6.90 12.89
N ILE A 220 7.81 8.19 13.05
CA ILE A 220 9.18 8.65 13.38
C ILE A 220 9.61 8.16 14.76
N ALA A 221 8.75 8.25 15.77
CA ALA A 221 9.07 7.69 17.09
C ALA A 221 9.31 6.17 17.01
N ALA A 222 8.49 5.46 16.23
CA ALA A 222 8.65 4.04 16.01
C ALA A 222 9.96 3.72 15.28
N THR A 223 10.32 4.42 14.21
CA THR A 223 11.59 4.16 13.49
C THR A 223 12.80 4.32 14.41
N MET A 224 12.81 5.34 15.27
CA MET A 224 13.88 5.51 16.26
C MET A 224 13.97 4.31 17.21
N ILE A 225 12.83 3.80 17.68
CA ILE A 225 12.78 2.60 18.53
C ILE A 225 13.32 1.39 17.76
N PHE A 226 12.86 1.14 16.54
CA PHE A 226 13.26 -0.03 15.75
C PHE A 226 14.71 0.02 15.26
N ILE A 227 15.33 1.21 15.15
CA ILE A 227 16.78 1.34 14.92
C ILE A 227 17.55 0.91 16.19
N SER A 228 17.11 1.37 17.37
CA SER A 228 17.82 1.09 18.63
C SER A 228 17.61 -0.34 19.15
N MET A 229 16.43 -0.92 18.94
CA MET A 229 16.02 -2.18 19.56
C MET A 229 16.94 -3.37 19.20
N PRO A 230 17.30 -3.63 17.92
CA PRO A 230 18.21 -4.72 17.56
C PRO A 230 19.59 -4.58 18.21
N THR A 231 20.12 -3.35 18.28
CA THR A 231 21.42 -3.09 18.92
C THR A 231 21.37 -3.29 20.43
N SER A 232 20.30 -2.86 21.09
CA SER A 232 20.15 -2.97 22.55
C SER A 232 19.90 -4.39 23.04
N THR A 233 19.19 -5.20 22.25
CA THR A 233 18.83 -6.57 22.61
C THR A 233 19.84 -7.61 22.10
N LEU A 234 20.82 -7.19 21.30
CA LEU A 234 21.75 -8.06 20.56
C LEU A 234 21.02 -9.05 19.62
N ILE A 235 19.76 -8.78 19.28
CA ILE A 235 18.96 -9.56 18.32
C ILE A 235 19.00 -8.83 16.98
N SER A 236 20.15 -8.85 16.31
CA SER A 236 20.24 -8.38 14.92
C SER A 236 19.79 -9.48 13.96
N PRO A 237 18.82 -9.24 13.07
CA PRO A 237 18.46 -10.23 12.06
C PRO A 237 19.65 -10.48 11.12
N PRO A 238 19.80 -11.71 10.60
CA PRO A 238 20.86 -12.00 9.64
C PRO A 238 20.63 -11.22 8.35
N MET A 239 21.68 -10.60 7.82
CA MET A 239 21.65 -10.08 6.45
C MET A 239 21.73 -11.28 5.51
N MET A 240 20.62 -11.58 4.84
CA MET A 240 20.51 -12.62 3.80
C MET A 240 20.38 -12.00 2.42
#